data_AF-A0A1H9NUX7-F1
#
_entry.id   AF-A0A1H9NUX7-F1
#
_cell.length_a   1.000
_cell.length_b   1.000
_cell.length_c   1.000
_cell.angle_alpha   90.00
_cell.angle_beta   90.00
_cell.angle_gamma   90.00
#
_symmetry.space_group_name_H-M   'P 1'
#
loop_
_entity.id
_entity.type
_entity.pdbx_description
1 polymer ?
#
loop_
_entity_poly.entity_id
_entity_poly.type
_entity_poly.pdbx_seq_one_letter_code
_entity_poly.pdbx_strand_id
1 'polypeptide(L)'
;MTGYKYDVFLSYSRRGTAQRWLLNHFYERLVDCLTDQLAHTPEVYMDRMSIARGVHWPSDLQQALLHSKIIVPLFTPPYFRSPWCMAEFRSMQERQRKLGIGRGQVPQGLIYPILFADSDNFPSEAREYSWWDFKDVSNPDPVYRMTRDYPRFHERVTKFAADLARLLEQVPQWEPDWPLLVTPDPVLMPPPLIPRFGDPAQRAEQQLLNDTQWLDEL
;
A
#
# COMPACT_ATOMS: atom_id res chain seq x y z
N MET A 1 7.69 20.72 8.10
CA MET A 1 7.71 19.98 9.38
C MET A 1 9.11 19.43 9.61
N THR A 2 9.57 19.31 10.85
CA THR A 2 10.92 18.85 11.20
C THR A 2 10.84 17.51 11.93
N GLY A 3 11.56 16.48 11.48
CA GLY A 3 11.64 15.19 12.17
C GLY A 3 10.60 14.16 11.75
N TYR A 4 10.69 12.93 12.28
CA TYR A 4 9.71 11.88 11.99
C TYR A 4 8.31 12.23 12.48
N LYS A 5 7.30 11.78 11.72
CA LYS A 5 5.88 11.81 12.10
C LYS A 5 5.30 10.42 12.27
N TYR A 6 5.85 9.43 11.57
CA TYR A 6 5.36 8.07 11.56
C TYR A 6 6.47 7.12 12.00
N ASP A 7 6.11 6.19 12.86
CA ASP A 7 6.96 5.06 13.20
C ASP A 7 7.03 4.09 12.01
N VAL A 8 5.89 3.82 11.37
CA VAL A 8 5.79 2.79 10.33
C VAL A 8 5.08 3.33 9.10
N PHE A 9 5.63 3.06 7.92
CA PHE A 9 4.98 3.28 6.63
C PHE A 9 4.61 1.93 6.01
N LEU A 10 3.32 1.66 5.81
CA LEU A 10 2.84 0.47 5.13
C LEU A 10 2.80 0.69 3.61
N SER A 11 3.69 0.00 2.89
CA SER A 11 3.76 0.05 1.42
C SER A 11 3.16 -1.22 0.83
N TYR A 12 2.15 -1.11 -0.03
CA TYR A 12 1.45 -2.28 -0.57
C TYR A 12 0.89 -2.00 -1.96
N SER A 13 0.73 -3.06 -2.77
CA SER A 13 0.04 -2.93 -4.05
C SER A 13 -1.47 -2.86 -3.85
N ARG A 14 -2.11 -1.94 -4.58
CA ARG A 14 -3.58 -1.85 -4.66
C ARG A 14 -4.21 -2.93 -5.52
N ARG A 15 -3.40 -3.71 -6.24
CA ARG A 15 -3.88 -4.82 -7.06
C ARG A 15 -3.87 -6.11 -6.25
N GLY A 16 -4.94 -6.90 -6.36
CA GLY A 16 -5.06 -8.20 -5.71
C GLY A 16 -5.78 -8.14 -4.35
N THR A 17 -5.37 -9.01 -3.43
CA THR A 17 -6.02 -9.20 -2.11
C THR A 17 -5.27 -8.53 -0.96
N ALA A 18 -4.01 -8.11 -1.16
CA ALA A 18 -3.17 -7.54 -0.11
C ALA A 18 -3.81 -6.32 0.57
N GLN A 19 -4.38 -5.38 -0.20
CA GLN A 19 -5.07 -4.22 0.36
C GLN A 19 -6.23 -4.63 1.28
N ARG A 20 -7.07 -5.57 0.83
CA ARG A 20 -8.22 -6.05 1.61
C ARG A 20 -7.76 -6.73 2.89
N TRP A 21 -6.75 -7.61 2.81
CA TRP A 21 -6.17 -8.23 4.00
C TRP A 21 -5.60 -7.21 4.99
N LEU A 22 -4.92 -6.21 4.47
CA LEU A 22 -4.31 -5.18 5.29
C LEU A 22 -5.40 -4.35 6.00
N LEU A 23 -6.42 -3.90 5.29
CA LEU A 23 -7.56 -3.15 5.84
C LEU A 23 -8.42 -3.98 6.80
N ASN A 24 -8.72 -5.22 6.44
CA ASN A 24 -9.63 -6.07 7.18
C ASN A 24 -8.98 -6.74 8.40
N HIS A 25 -7.65 -6.84 8.47
CA HIS A 25 -7.00 -7.61 9.54
C HIS A 25 -5.72 -6.96 10.04
N PHE A 26 -4.75 -6.70 9.16
CA PHE A 26 -3.38 -6.41 9.58
C PHE A 26 -3.21 -5.04 10.25
N TYR A 27 -3.79 -3.98 9.70
CA TYR A 27 -3.55 -2.63 10.22
C TYR A 27 -3.98 -2.49 11.68
N GLU A 28 -5.25 -2.81 11.96
CA GLU A 28 -5.81 -2.65 13.33
C GLU A 28 -5.00 -3.49 14.31
N ARG A 29 -4.70 -4.74 13.92
CA ARG A 29 -3.93 -5.64 14.78
C ARG A 29 -2.49 -5.17 14.99
N LEU A 30 -1.84 -4.63 13.96
CA LEU A 30 -0.49 -4.08 14.08
C LEU A 30 -0.46 -2.90 15.04
N VAL A 31 -1.42 -1.98 14.92
CA VAL A 31 -1.53 -0.81 15.81
C VAL A 31 -1.79 -1.24 17.25
N ASP A 32 -2.72 -2.16 17.49
CA ASP A 32 -2.95 -2.74 18.83
C ASP A 32 -1.66 -3.32 19.39
N CYS A 33 -1.01 -4.21 18.65
CA CYS A 33 0.20 -4.88 19.12
C CYS A 33 1.38 -3.93 19.30
N LEU A 34 1.54 -2.89 18.48
CA LEU A 34 2.57 -1.87 18.69
C LEU A 34 2.27 -1.00 19.91
N THR A 35 1.00 -0.68 20.16
CA THR A 35 0.57 0.07 21.34
C THR A 35 0.92 -0.69 22.62
N ASP A 36 0.82 -2.03 22.61
CA ASP A 36 1.22 -2.86 23.74
C ASP A 36 2.75 -2.95 23.93
N GLN A 37 3.54 -2.58 22.92
CA GLN A 37 5.01 -2.73 22.92
C GLN A 37 5.75 -1.40 23.10
N LEU A 38 5.14 -0.27 22.72
CA LEU A 38 5.77 1.04 22.73
C LEU A 38 5.27 1.90 23.90
N ALA A 39 6.14 2.75 24.43
CA ALA A 39 5.80 3.68 25.50
C ALA A 39 4.92 4.86 25.04
N HIS A 40 4.79 5.06 23.73
CA HIS A 40 3.99 6.11 23.10
C HIS A 40 2.97 5.49 22.14
N THR A 41 1.94 6.26 21.77
CA THR A 41 0.97 5.83 20.75
C THR A 41 1.66 5.68 19.39
N PRO A 42 1.65 4.48 18.77
CA PRO A 42 2.31 4.26 17.49
C PRO A 42 1.66 5.06 16.36
N GLU A 43 2.48 5.75 15.58
CA GLU A 43 2.02 6.45 14.38
C GLU A 43 2.30 5.60 13.13
N VAL A 44 1.26 4.94 12.62
CA VAL A 44 1.35 4.05 11.45
C VAL A 44 0.69 4.72 10.24
N TYR A 45 1.51 5.11 9.27
CA TYR A 45 1.01 5.59 7.99
C TYR A 45 0.60 4.43 7.10
N MET A 46 -0.62 4.51 6.60
CA MET A 46 -1.10 3.71 5.48
C MET A 46 -1.75 4.66 4.49
N ASP A 47 -1.40 4.54 3.21
CA ASP A 47 -2.15 5.20 2.15
C ASP A 47 -3.55 4.56 2.02
N ARG A 48 -4.50 5.08 2.80
CA ARG A 48 -5.93 4.77 2.74
C ARG A 48 -6.55 5.74 1.76
N MET A 49 -6.98 5.25 0.60
CA MET A 49 -7.76 6.09 -0.33
C MET A 49 -9.07 6.54 0.33
N SER A 50 -9.07 7.70 0.97
CA SER A 50 -10.28 8.49 1.22
C SER A 50 -10.09 9.88 0.65
N ILE A 51 -10.47 10.05 -0.63
CA ILE A 51 -11.27 11.15 -1.17
C ILE A 51 -11.13 12.50 -0.42
N ALA A 52 -9.93 13.09 -0.37
CA ALA A 52 -9.82 14.53 -0.23
C ALA A 52 -9.74 15.11 -1.65
N ARG A 53 -10.88 15.56 -2.18
CA ARG A 53 -10.91 16.32 -3.44
C ARG A 53 -10.03 17.57 -3.26
N GLY A 54 -9.01 17.74 -4.09
CA GLY A 54 -8.19 18.96 -4.14
C GLY A 54 -6.79 18.90 -3.53
N VAL A 55 -6.31 17.74 -3.08
CA VAL A 55 -4.93 17.59 -2.55
C VAL A 55 -3.98 17.09 -3.64
N HIS A 56 -2.80 17.72 -3.77
CA HIS A 56 -1.75 17.28 -4.70
C HIS A 56 -1.11 15.97 -4.18
N TRP A 57 -1.72 14.88 -4.63
CA TRP A 57 -1.59 13.52 -4.12
C TRP A 57 -0.14 12.94 -4.10
N PRO A 58 0.75 13.24 -5.08
CA PRO A 58 2.15 12.82 -5.01
C PRO A 58 2.91 13.38 -3.80
N SER A 59 2.62 14.63 -3.39
CA SER A 59 3.40 15.29 -2.34
C SER A 59 3.12 14.75 -0.95
N ASP A 60 1.88 14.44 -0.59
CA ASP A 60 1.55 13.94 0.75
C ASP A 60 2.15 12.55 1.02
N LEU A 61 2.09 11.66 0.02
CA LEU A 61 2.68 10.33 0.10
C LEU A 61 4.21 10.41 0.25
N GLN A 62 4.85 11.27 -0.54
CA GLN A 62 6.29 11.52 -0.46
C GLN A 62 6.69 12.11 0.90
N GLN A 63 5.93 13.09 1.40
CA GLN A 63 6.16 13.66 2.72
C GLN A 63 5.97 12.61 3.81
N ALA A 64 4.96 11.75 3.69
CA ALA A 64 4.76 10.67 4.66
C ALA A 64 5.97 9.71 4.68
N LEU A 65 6.47 9.31 3.52
CA LEU A 65 7.66 8.46 3.43
C LEU A 65 8.91 9.13 4.04
N LEU A 66 9.19 10.39 3.68
CA LEU A 66 10.31 11.17 4.21
C LEU A 66 10.26 11.34 5.74
N HIS A 67 9.06 11.35 6.29
CA HIS A 67 8.81 11.50 7.72
C HIS A 67 8.49 10.16 8.42
N SER A 68 8.77 9.03 7.77
CA SER A 68 8.60 7.69 8.36
C SER A 68 9.94 7.08 8.81
N LYS A 69 9.93 6.39 9.95
CA LYS A 69 11.12 5.71 10.48
C LYS A 69 11.42 4.42 9.69
N ILE A 70 10.45 3.51 9.60
CA ILE A 70 10.59 2.21 8.93
C ILE A 70 9.51 2.04 7.86
N ILE A 71 9.86 1.43 6.72
CA ILE A 71 8.90 0.95 5.72
C ILE A 71 8.65 -0.55 5.89
N VAL A 72 7.37 -0.93 5.85
CA VAL A 72 6.92 -2.33 5.85
C VAL A 72 6.29 -2.60 4.48
N PRO A 73 7.07 -3.11 3.50
CA PRO A 73 6.54 -3.47 2.20
C PRO A 73 5.83 -4.83 2.25
N LEU A 74 4.62 -4.90 1.70
CA LEU A 74 3.88 -6.14 1.49
C LEU A 74 4.22 -6.70 0.11
N PHE A 75 5.17 -7.62 0.09
CA PHE A 75 5.65 -8.23 -1.13
C PHE A 75 4.61 -9.16 -1.76
N THR A 76 4.30 -8.83 -3.01
CA THR A 76 3.41 -9.55 -3.91
C THR A 76 3.91 -9.34 -5.35
N PRO A 77 3.58 -10.21 -6.32
CA PRO A 77 4.00 -9.95 -7.71
C PRO A 77 3.53 -8.60 -8.28
N PRO A 78 2.34 -8.06 -7.94
CA PRO A 78 1.95 -6.70 -8.31
C PRO A 78 2.71 -5.58 -7.60
N TYR A 79 3.34 -5.83 -6.45
CA TYR A 79 4.18 -4.85 -5.74
C TYR A 79 5.36 -4.44 -6.60
N PHE A 80 6.12 -5.43 -7.09
CA PHE A 80 7.33 -5.20 -7.89
C PHE A 80 7.06 -4.62 -9.28
N ARG A 81 5.80 -4.66 -9.75
CA ARG A 81 5.36 -4.04 -11.00
C ARG A 81 4.80 -2.63 -10.82
N SER A 82 4.67 -2.15 -9.59
CA SER A 82 4.15 -0.82 -9.28
C SER A 82 5.30 0.19 -9.20
N PRO A 83 5.36 1.19 -10.11
CA PRO A 83 6.40 2.22 -10.06
C PRO A 83 6.41 2.97 -8.72
N TRP A 84 5.22 3.28 -8.17
CA TRP A 84 5.06 3.92 -6.88
C TRP A 84 5.64 3.10 -5.72
N CYS A 85 5.26 1.82 -5.62
CA CYS A 85 5.78 0.96 -4.55
C CYS A 85 7.30 0.79 -4.65
N MET A 86 7.82 0.65 -5.88
CA MET A 86 9.25 0.52 -6.09
C MET A 86 10.01 1.83 -5.81
N ALA A 87 9.42 2.98 -6.06
CA ALA A 87 9.99 4.27 -5.69
C ALA A 87 10.07 4.45 -4.16
N GLU A 88 9.02 4.09 -3.43
CA GLU A 88 9.02 4.10 -1.96
C GLU A 88 10.11 3.18 -1.40
N PHE A 89 10.12 1.93 -1.88
CA PHE A 89 11.09 0.92 -1.48
C PHE A 89 12.53 1.37 -1.73
N ARG A 90 12.84 1.81 -2.97
CA ARG A 90 14.19 2.23 -3.35
C ARG A 90 14.63 3.52 -2.66
N SER A 91 13.71 4.44 -2.34
CA SER A 91 14.04 5.61 -1.52
C SER A 91 14.57 5.20 -0.14
N MET A 92 13.94 4.19 0.47
CA MET A 92 14.42 3.65 1.74
C MET A 92 15.74 2.87 1.57
N GLN A 93 15.97 2.21 0.43
CA GLN A 93 17.27 1.57 0.14
C GLN A 93 18.40 2.60 0.06
N GLU A 94 18.18 3.71 -0.65
CA GLU A 94 19.16 4.79 -0.72
C GLU A 94 19.43 5.40 0.65
N ARG A 95 18.40 5.48 1.49
CA ARG A 95 18.55 5.94 2.87
C ARG A 95 19.41 5.00 3.71
N GLN A 96 19.17 3.69 3.61
CA GLN A 96 20.03 2.69 4.23
C GLN A 96 21.48 2.78 3.71
N ARG A 97 21.66 3.00 2.41
CA ARG A 97 22.98 3.17 1.78
C ARG A 97 23.71 4.40 2.32
N LYS A 98 23.01 5.53 2.45
CA LYS A 98 23.57 6.76 3.03
C LYS A 98 24.02 6.55 4.48
N LEU A 99 23.23 5.80 5.25
CA LEU A 99 23.52 5.46 6.65
C LEU A 99 24.54 4.34 6.84
N GLY A 100 24.89 3.61 5.78
CA GLY A 100 25.77 2.43 5.86
C GLY A 100 25.15 1.24 6.61
N ILE A 101 23.82 1.16 6.69
CA ILE A 101 23.07 0.08 7.36
C ILE A 101 22.36 -0.84 6.35
N GLY A 102 21.87 -1.99 6.80
CA GLY A 102 21.11 -2.91 5.93
C GLY A 102 21.96 -3.66 4.89
N ARG A 103 23.30 -3.61 5.02
CA ARG A 103 24.26 -4.46 4.28
C ARG A 103 25.39 -4.88 5.22
N GLY A 104 25.81 -6.14 5.17
CA GLY A 104 26.97 -6.62 5.94
C GLY A 104 26.70 -6.86 7.44
N GLN A 105 27.59 -6.37 8.32
CA GLN A 105 27.62 -6.69 9.76
C GLN A 105 26.50 -6.04 10.61
N VAL A 106 25.76 -5.07 10.07
CA VAL A 106 24.57 -4.49 10.73
C VAL A 106 23.32 -5.02 10.01
N PRO A 107 22.74 -6.14 10.46
CA PRO A 107 21.63 -6.81 9.77
C PRO A 107 20.31 -6.03 9.86
N GLN A 108 20.22 -5.02 10.73
CA GLN A 108 19.02 -4.22 10.90
C GLN A 108 19.00 -3.02 9.95
N GLY A 109 17.88 -2.88 9.25
CA GLY A 109 17.63 -1.84 8.26
C GLY A 109 16.32 -1.11 8.54
N LEU A 110 16.00 -0.17 7.65
CA LEU A 110 14.76 0.62 7.67
C LEU A 110 13.66 -0.03 6.83
N ILE A 111 13.93 -1.18 6.21
CA ILE A 111 13.03 -1.95 5.35
C ILE A 111 12.72 -3.27 6.05
N TYR A 112 11.44 -3.52 6.31
CA TYR A 112 11.00 -4.67 7.10
C TYR A 112 9.86 -5.44 6.39
N PRO A 113 10.19 -6.31 5.42
CA PRO A 113 9.21 -6.86 4.49
C PRO A 113 8.31 -7.96 5.06
N ILE A 114 7.07 -7.98 4.56
CA ILE A 114 6.12 -9.07 4.72
C ILE A 114 5.99 -9.79 3.37
N LEU A 115 6.20 -11.11 3.37
CA LEU A 115 5.84 -11.97 2.25
C LEU A 115 4.35 -12.29 2.34
N PHE A 116 3.55 -11.65 1.48
CA PHE A 116 2.10 -11.85 1.44
C PHE A 116 1.70 -12.99 0.49
N ALA A 117 2.32 -13.08 -0.69
CA ALA A 117 2.01 -14.11 -1.69
C ALA A 117 3.19 -14.33 -2.65
N ASP A 118 3.31 -15.55 -3.17
CA ASP A 118 4.23 -15.99 -4.24
C ASP A 118 5.67 -15.41 -4.17
N SER A 119 6.64 -16.20 -3.74
CA SER A 119 8.06 -15.80 -3.68
C SER A 119 8.85 -16.12 -4.95
N ASP A 120 8.30 -16.91 -5.86
CA ASP A 120 9.07 -17.60 -6.90
C ASP A 120 9.43 -16.64 -8.02
N ASN A 121 8.52 -15.73 -8.34
CA ASN A 121 8.63 -14.76 -9.42
C ASN A 121 9.22 -13.40 -9.01
N PHE A 122 9.73 -13.27 -7.77
CA PHE A 122 10.26 -11.99 -7.30
C PHE A 122 11.62 -11.66 -7.92
N PRO A 123 11.90 -10.36 -8.19
CA PRO A 123 13.20 -9.92 -8.67
C PRO A 123 14.28 -10.24 -7.63
N SER A 124 15.55 -10.34 -8.06
CA SER A 124 16.66 -10.62 -7.14
C SER A 124 16.78 -9.60 -6.00
N GLU A 125 16.43 -8.34 -6.24
CA GLU A 125 16.46 -7.28 -5.21
C GLU A 125 15.54 -7.57 -4.02
N ALA A 126 14.46 -8.34 -4.21
CA ALA A 126 13.61 -8.76 -3.11
C ALA A 126 14.31 -9.79 -2.22
N ARG A 127 15.07 -10.70 -2.83
CA ARG A 127 15.74 -11.84 -2.16
C ARG A 127 16.92 -11.41 -1.28
N GLU A 128 17.36 -10.16 -1.39
CA GLU A 128 18.37 -9.57 -0.52
C GLU A 128 17.87 -9.34 0.92
N TYR A 129 16.55 -9.41 1.13
CA TYR A 129 15.93 -9.19 2.44
C TYR A 129 15.43 -10.51 3.04
N SER A 130 15.56 -10.65 4.35
CA SER A 130 14.74 -11.61 5.10
C SER A 130 13.32 -11.07 5.23
N TRP A 131 12.32 -11.93 5.13
CA TRP A 131 10.91 -11.53 5.16
C TRP A 131 10.17 -12.24 6.27
N TRP A 132 9.08 -11.62 6.73
CA TRP A 132 8.09 -12.31 7.54
C TRP A 132 7.09 -13.03 6.65
N ASP A 133 7.03 -14.35 6.78
CA ASP A 133 6.09 -15.16 6.01
C ASP A 133 4.67 -15.12 6.60
N PHE A 134 3.76 -14.52 5.85
CA PHE A 134 2.34 -14.44 6.15
C PHE A 134 1.48 -15.22 5.14
N LYS A 135 2.06 -16.00 4.21
CA LYS A 135 1.34 -16.68 3.12
C LYS A 135 0.23 -17.62 3.60
N ASP A 136 0.46 -18.34 4.70
CA ASP A 136 -0.50 -19.26 5.31
C ASP A 136 -1.62 -18.55 6.08
N VAL A 137 -1.49 -17.24 6.34
CA VAL A 137 -2.48 -16.42 7.07
C VAL A 137 -2.95 -15.20 6.24
N SER A 138 -2.77 -15.25 4.92
CA SER A 138 -3.04 -14.15 3.99
C SER A 138 -4.50 -14.06 3.52
N ASN A 139 -5.44 -14.73 4.21
CA ASN A 139 -6.85 -14.72 3.84
C ASN A 139 -7.45 -13.31 4.06
N PRO A 140 -7.90 -12.61 3.01
CA PRO A 140 -8.35 -11.23 3.10
C PRO A 140 -9.82 -11.08 3.56
N ASP A 141 -10.57 -12.17 3.65
CA ASP A 141 -12.02 -12.10 3.84
C ASP A 141 -12.37 -11.83 5.31
N PRO A 142 -13.30 -10.90 5.62
CA PRO A 142 -13.64 -10.56 7.01
C PRO A 142 -14.02 -11.76 7.88
N VAL A 143 -14.65 -12.78 7.29
CA VAL A 143 -15.03 -14.03 7.97
C VAL A 143 -13.83 -14.81 8.52
N TYR A 144 -12.62 -14.56 8.01
CA TYR A 144 -11.38 -15.14 8.53
C TYR A 144 -11.20 -14.88 10.03
N ARG A 145 -11.67 -13.72 10.53
CA ARG A 145 -11.65 -13.36 11.98
C ARG A 145 -12.37 -14.38 12.87
N MET A 146 -13.32 -15.13 12.32
CA MET A 146 -14.14 -16.11 13.04
C MET A 146 -13.62 -17.56 12.90
N THR A 147 -12.57 -17.76 12.11
CA THR A 147 -12.02 -19.09 11.86
C THR A 147 -11.08 -19.52 13.00
N ARG A 148 -10.88 -20.83 13.14
CA ARG A 148 -9.91 -21.40 14.10
C ARG A 148 -8.45 -21.03 13.82
N ASP A 149 -8.15 -20.53 12.63
CA ASP A 149 -6.80 -20.19 12.20
C ASP A 149 -6.43 -18.73 12.52
N TYR A 150 -7.40 -17.89 12.87
CA TYR A 150 -7.16 -16.48 13.21
C TYR A 150 -6.21 -16.25 14.40
N PRO A 151 -6.21 -17.09 15.47
CA PRO A 151 -5.19 -16.99 16.52
C PRO A 151 -3.76 -17.11 15.99
N ARG A 152 -3.51 -17.92 14.95
CA ARG A 152 -2.20 -18.06 14.32
C ARG A 152 -1.76 -16.78 13.59
N PHE A 153 -2.72 -16.09 12.94
CA PHE A 153 -2.49 -14.75 12.40
C PHE A 153 -2.14 -13.77 13.51
N HIS A 154 -2.94 -13.75 14.59
CA HIS A 154 -2.72 -12.86 15.73
C HIS A 154 -1.33 -13.04 16.34
N GLU A 155 -0.94 -14.27 16.68
CA GLU A 155 0.38 -14.59 17.23
C GLU A 155 1.51 -14.08 16.32
N ARG A 156 1.34 -14.16 15.00
CA ARG A 156 2.34 -13.68 14.06
C ARG A 156 2.46 -12.18 14.02
N VAL A 157 1.34 -11.47 14.05
CA VAL A 157 1.36 -10.00 14.13
C VAL A 157 1.98 -9.56 15.46
N THR A 158 1.70 -10.24 16.57
CA THR A 158 2.34 -9.96 17.86
C THR A 158 3.87 -10.09 17.79
N LYS A 159 4.38 -11.20 17.23
CA LYS A 159 5.83 -11.42 17.07
C LYS A 159 6.44 -10.39 16.11
N PHE A 160 5.76 -10.09 15.01
CA PHE A 160 6.18 -9.07 14.05
C PHE A 160 6.27 -7.69 14.71
N ALA A 161 5.26 -7.29 15.47
CA ALA A 161 5.20 -6.00 16.16
C ALA A 161 6.28 -5.89 17.25
N ALA A 162 6.54 -6.95 18.02
CA ALA A 162 7.59 -6.96 19.04
C ALA A 162 9.01 -6.81 18.45
N ASP A 163 9.29 -7.41 17.29
CA ASP A 163 10.56 -7.19 16.60
C ASP A 163 10.62 -5.80 15.95
N LEU A 164 9.51 -5.33 15.37
CA LEU A 164 9.41 -3.98 14.83
C LEU A 164 9.61 -2.90 15.90
N ALA A 165 9.09 -3.07 17.11
CA ALA A 165 9.31 -2.16 18.23
C ALA A 165 10.80 -2.06 18.60
N ARG A 166 11.51 -3.19 18.65
CA ARG A 166 12.98 -3.22 18.88
C ARG A 166 13.76 -2.56 17.75
N LEU A 167 13.25 -2.61 16.51
CA LEU A 167 13.86 -1.91 15.38
C LEU A 167 13.65 -0.40 15.49
N LEU A 168 12.46 0.04 15.89
CA LEU A 168 12.11 1.47 16.00
C LEU A 168 13.00 2.23 16.99
N GLU A 169 13.44 1.58 18.06
CA GLU A 169 14.38 2.16 19.04
C GLU A 169 15.77 2.44 18.45
N GLN A 170 16.14 1.75 17.38
CA GLN A 170 17.46 1.81 16.77
C GLN A 170 17.51 2.69 15.53
N VAL A 171 16.37 3.26 15.13
CA VAL A 171 16.29 4.13 13.95
C VAL A 171 17.10 5.41 14.20
N PRO A 172 18.05 5.76 13.32
CA PRO A 172 18.82 6.99 13.45
C PRO A 172 17.93 8.24 13.47
N GLN A 173 18.47 9.34 13.99
CA GLN A 173 17.76 10.62 13.97
C GLN A 173 17.39 11.02 12.53
N TRP A 174 16.24 11.68 12.38
CA TRP A 174 15.79 12.17 11.09
C TRP A 174 16.72 13.25 10.52
N GLU A 175 17.01 13.18 9.22
CA GLU A 175 17.76 14.17 8.45
C GLU A 175 16.87 14.80 7.37
N PRO A 176 17.01 16.11 7.09
CA PRO A 176 16.16 16.81 6.12
C PRO A 176 16.44 16.46 4.66
N ASP A 177 17.60 15.88 4.36
CA ASP A 177 18.06 15.52 3.02
C ASP A 177 17.95 14.02 2.75
N TRP A 178 16.92 13.36 3.34
CA TRP A 178 16.65 11.98 3.00
C TRP A 178 16.37 11.80 1.51
N PRO A 179 16.97 10.77 0.89
CA PRO A 179 16.79 10.54 -0.53
C PRO A 179 15.34 10.16 -0.80
N LEU A 180 14.78 10.78 -1.83
CA LEU A 180 13.46 10.47 -2.34
C LEU A 180 13.57 10.23 -3.84
N LEU A 181 13.40 8.98 -4.25
CA LEU A 181 13.28 8.63 -5.65
C LEU A 181 11.86 8.92 -6.09
N VAL A 182 11.73 9.81 -7.06
CA VAL A 182 10.44 10.18 -7.66
C VAL A 182 10.24 9.34 -8.91
N THR A 183 9.07 8.72 -9.08
CA THR A 183 8.63 8.14 -10.38
C THR A 183 7.14 8.40 -10.61
N PRO A 184 6.68 8.33 -11.87
CA PRO A 184 6.26 9.44 -12.72
C PRO A 184 4.90 10.07 -12.37
N ASP A 185 4.56 11.14 -13.11
CA ASP A 185 3.27 11.87 -13.06
C ASP A 185 2.07 10.92 -12.96
N PRO A 186 1.03 11.31 -12.19
CA PRO A 186 -0.10 10.45 -11.92
C PRO A 186 -0.72 9.93 -13.22
N VAL A 187 -1.08 8.65 -13.23
CA VAL A 187 -1.99 8.13 -14.27
C VAL A 187 -3.24 9.00 -14.20
N LEU A 188 -3.40 9.89 -15.17
CA LEU A 188 -4.64 10.64 -15.37
C LEU A 188 -5.73 9.57 -15.40
N MET A 189 -6.62 9.58 -14.41
CA MET A 189 -7.82 8.75 -14.50
C MET A 189 -8.47 9.14 -15.83
N PRO A 190 -8.68 8.20 -16.77
CA PRO A 190 -9.40 8.54 -17.98
C PRO A 190 -10.73 9.16 -17.52
N PRO A 191 -11.16 10.29 -18.10
CA PRO A 191 -12.41 10.90 -17.72
C PRO A 191 -13.50 9.81 -17.75
N PRO A 192 -14.42 9.81 -16.78
CA PRO A 192 -15.49 8.82 -16.76
C PRO A 192 -16.10 8.78 -18.14
N LEU A 193 -16.27 7.57 -18.70
CA LEU A 193 -16.94 7.39 -19.98
C LEU A 193 -18.34 7.98 -19.82
N ILE A 194 -18.53 9.22 -20.28
CA ILE A 194 -19.84 9.84 -20.34
C ILE A 194 -20.63 8.96 -21.31
N PRO A 195 -21.72 8.31 -20.86
CA PRO A 195 -22.59 7.61 -21.79
C PRO A 195 -22.95 8.60 -22.89
N ARG A 196 -22.61 8.29 -24.14
CA ARG A 196 -23.15 9.04 -25.27
C ARG A 196 -24.65 8.75 -25.24
N PHE A 197 -25.43 9.61 -24.61
CA PHE A 197 -26.85 9.68 -24.88
C PHE A 197 -26.95 9.89 -26.38
N GLY A 198 -27.45 8.88 -27.11
CA GLY A 198 -27.54 8.91 -28.56
C GLY A 198 -28.16 10.23 -29.01
N ASP A 199 -27.69 10.75 -30.13
CA ASP A 199 -28.12 12.04 -30.68
C ASP A 199 -29.65 12.13 -30.64
N PRO A 200 -30.25 13.13 -29.95
CA PRO A 200 -31.69 13.29 -29.89
C PRO A 200 -32.34 13.36 -31.28
N ALA A 201 -31.60 13.82 -32.30
CA ALA A 201 -32.06 13.86 -33.68
C ALA A 201 -32.33 12.46 -34.26
N GLN A 202 -31.49 11.47 -33.93
CA GLN A 202 -31.67 10.09 -34.40
C GLN A 202 -32.89 9.40 -33.76
N ARG A 203 -33.25 9.74 -32.52
CA ARG A 203 -34.47 9.23 -31.88
C ARG A 203 -35.74 9.82 -32.50
N ALA A 204 -35.72 11.09 -32.89
CA ALA A 204 -36.87 11.74 -33.50
C ALA A 204 -37.17 11.18 -34.90
N GLU A 205 -36.15 10.94 -35.73
CA GLU A 205 -36.32 10.32 -37.07
C GLU A 205 -36.86 8.89 -36.98
N GLN A 206 -36.38 8.09 -36.02
CA GLN A 206 -36.81 6.70 -35.88
C GLN A 206 -38.24 6.57 -35.35
N GLN A 207 -38.71 7.57 -34.60
CA GLN A 207 -40.08 7.63 -34.10
C GLN A 207 -41.05 8.11 -35.19
N LEU A 208 -40.64 9.06 -36.03
CA LEU A 208 -41.41 9.48 -37.22
C LEU A 208 -41.54 8.36 -38.26
N LEU A 209 -40.49 7.56 -38.49
CA LEU A 209 -40.55 6.40 -39.39
C LEU A 209 -41.53 5.33 -38.89
N ASN A 210 -41.54 5.05 -37.58
CA ASN A 210 -42.46 4.07 -36.99
C ASN A 210 -43.92 4.53 -37.01
N ASP A 211 -44.18 5.84 -36.81
CA ASP A 211 -45.54 6.39 -36.87
C ASP A 211 -46.09 6.43 -38.31
N THR A 212 -45.21 6.57 -39.31
CA THR A 212 -45.62 6.56 -40.73
C THR A 212 -45.98 5.14 -41.20
N GLN A 213 -45.33 4.10 -40.66
CA GLN A 213 -45.66 2.70 -40.98
C GLN A 213 -47.03 2.23 -40.46
N TRP A 214 -47.61 2.90 -39.46
CA TRP A 214 -48.94 2.56 -38.92
C TRP A 214 -50.11 3.16 -39.73
N LEU A 215 -49.87 4.12 -40.62
CA LEU A 215 -50.91 4.76 -41.41
C LEU A 215 -51.13 4.10 -42.79
N ASP A 216 -50.23 3.21 -43.22
CA ASP A 216 -50.33 2.48 -44.49
C ASP A 216 -51.01 1.09 -44.33
N GLU A 217 -51.44 0.70 -43.12
CA GLU A 217 -52.16 -0.55 -42.83
C GLU A 217 -53.63 -0.37 -42.36
N LEU A 218 -54.25 0.79 -42.64
CA LEU A 218 -55.71 1.02 -42.50
C LEU A 218 -56.35 1.44 -43.83
#